data_AF-A0AAV2LWM0-F1
#
_entry.id   AF-A0AAV2LWM0-F1
#
_cell.length_a   1.000
_cell.length_b   1.000
_cell.length_c   1.000
_cell.angle_alpha   90.00
_cell.angle_beta   90.00
_cell.angle_gamma   90.00
#
_symmetry.space_group_name_H-M   'P 1'
#
loop_
_entity.id
_entity.type
_entity.pdbx_description
1 polymer ?
#
loop_
_entity_poly.entity_id
_entity_poly.type
_entity_poly.pdbx_seq_one_letter_code
_entity_poly.pdbx_strand_id
1 'polypeptide(L)'
;MSSHLSQSGAPCVPADPNPTPAALCPELQAGGLRIAPAPAGCRGRTNFSSTSLLVNSIGQPSLLYENVVVSEGRPILRDLLFSPDHQFLYALTDKQVTRVPVESCEQYSSCGECLGSGDPHCGWCVLHNVCSRKDRCERAEEPQRFTTRAEQCVRLSVQPLNVSVTMSEVQLILQTQNVPSLAAGVNCSFEDFVETEGRIYGGRVFCLSPATKFVAPITRDQD
;
A
#
# COMPACT_ATOMS: atom_id res chain seq x y z
N MET A 1 17.94 46.61 32.77
CA MET A 1 17.03 45.64 33.41
C MET A 1 17.29 44.31 32.71
N SER A 2 18.27 43.54 33.16
CA SER A 2 18.09 42.31 33.98
C SER A 2 17.17 41.32 33.26
N SER A 3 17.54 40.07 32.95
CA SER A 3 18.23 39.11 33.82
C SER A 3 18.64 37.81 33.09
N HIS A 4 19.54 37.09 33.77
CA HIS A 4 20.32 35.87 33.53
C HIS A 4 19.60 34.51 33.31
N LEU A 5 20.39 33.55 32.77
CA LEU A 5 20.52 32.08 32.97
C LEU A 5 19.31 31.16 32.66
N SER A 6 19.44 29.89 32.24
CA SER A 6 20.48 28.87 32.45
C SER A 6 20.40 27.75 31.38
N GLN A 7 21.54 27.14 31.04
CA GLN A 7 21.63 25.81 30.41
C GLN A 7 21.81 24.75 31.50
N SER A 8 21.07 23.63 31.44
CA SER A 8 21.48 22.36 32.04
C SER A 8 20.65 21.20 31.48
N GLY A 9 21.32 20.21 30.87
CA GLY A 9 20.73 18.91 30.50
C GLY A 9 21.75 18.04 29.75
N ALA A 10 22.28 17.03 30.44
CA ALA A 10 23.33 16.09 30.01
C ALA A 10 22.79 15.00 29.03
N PRO A 11 23.64 14.09 28.50
CA PRO A 11 23.36 13.33 27.27
C PRO A 11 22.55 12.05 27.51
N CYS A 12 21.81 11.60 26.49
CA CYS A 12 21.28 10.24 26.42
C CYS A 12 22.03 9.46 25.33
N VAL A 13 22.77 8.43 25.74
CA VAL A 13 23.33 7.37 24.89
C VAL A 13 22.41 6.12 25.05
N PRO A 14 22.52 5.08 24.20
CA PRO A 14 21.44 4.52 23.39
C PRO A 14 20.62 3.42 24.10
N ALA A 15 19.41 3.15 23.61
CA ALA A 15 18.69 1.92 23.93
C ALA A 15 18.57 1.07 22.66
N ASP A 16 19.48 0.09 22.59
CA ASP A 16 19.53 -1.17 21.84
C ASP A 16 19.20 -1.29 20.33
N PRO A 17 19.86 -2.25 19.65
CA PRO A 17 20.01 -2.30 18.20
C PRO A 17 19.26 -3.49 17.60
N ASN A 18 17.96 -3.67 17.85
CA ASN A 18 17.14 -4.61 17.06
C ASN A 18 15.64 -4.51 17.37
N PRO A 19 14.77 -4.09 16.45
CA PRO A 19 13.36 -4.41 16.52
C PRO A 19 13.02 -5.52 15.52
N THR A 20 12.64 -6.68 16.04
CA THR A 20 11.91 -7.74 15.31
C THR A 20 10.53 -7.24 14.84
N PRO A 21 10.02 -7.71 13.68
CA PRO A 21 8.72 -7.31 13.16
C PRO A 21 7.62 -8.22 13.71
N ALA A 22 6.72 -7.69 14.53
CA ALA A 22 5.37 -8.23 14.71
C ALA A 22 4.51 -7.25 15.53
N ALA A 23 3.58 -6.58 14.85
CA ALA A 23 2.35 -6.08 15.45
C ALA A 23 1.30 -5.94 14.34
N LEU A 24 0.65 -7.06 14.02
CA LEU A 24 -0.68 -7.09 13.42
C LEU A 24 -1.67 -6.42 14.36
N CYS A 25 -2.66 -5.71 13.80
CA CYS A 25 -3.99 -5.61 14.40
C CYS A 25 -5.06 -5.50 13.29
N PRO A 26 -6.30 -5.95 13.56
CA PRO A 26 -7.21 -6.60 12.59
C PRO A 26 -8.35 -5.69 12.07
N GLU A 27 -9.13 -6.22 11.12
CA GLU A 27 -10.33 -5.63 10.48
C GLU A 27 -11.47 -5.23 11.46
N LEU A 28 -12.31 -4.26 11.07
CA LEU A 28 -13.77 -4.45 10.90
C LEU A 28 -14.51 -3.24 10.27
N GLN A 29 -15.31 -3.55 9.24
CA GLN A 29 -16.65 -3.07 8.82
C GLN A 29 -17.14 -1.60 8.88
N ALA A 30 -17.99 -1.30 7.90
CA ALA A 30 -18.51 0.00 7.47
C ALA A 30 -19.64 0.61 8.32
N GLY A 31 -19.71 1.95 8.30
CA GLY A 31 -20.94 2.72 8.51
C GLY A 31 -20.97 3.63 9.75
N GLY A 32 -20.35 4.81 9.66
CA GLY A 32 -20.68 5.95 10.55
C GLY A 32 -19.48 6.60 11.24
N LEU A 33 -19.07 7.74 10.71
CA LEU A 33 -18.07 8.70 11.22
C LEU A 33 -17.91 8.73 12.75
N ARG A 34 -16.68 8.50 13.25
CA ARG A 34 -16.16 9.19 14.45
C ARG A 34 -14.67 9.53 14.31
N ILE A 35 -14.41 10.80 14.63
CA ILE A 35 -13.10 11.42 14.82
C ILE A 35 -12.51 10.90 16.13
N ALA A 36 -11.25 10.49 16.13
CA ALA A 36 -10.47 10.19 17.33
C ALA A 36 -9.11 10.93 17.27
N PRO A 37 -8.56 11.31 18.43
CA PRO A 37 -7.70 12.47 18.59
C PRO A 37 -6.27 12.23 18.11
N ALA A 38 -5.65 13.29 17.56
CA ALA A 38 -4.20 13.33 17.37
C ALA A 38 -3.51 13.11 18.73
N PRO A 39 -2.44 12.30 18.82
CA PRO A 39 -1.66 12.22 20.03
C PRO A 39 -1.09 13.61 20.35
N ALA A 40 -1.55 14.17 21.48
CA ALA A 40 -0.98 15.36 22.07
C ALA A 40 0.43 15.02 22.55
N GLY A 41 1.42 15.33 21.71
CA GLY A 41 2.84 15.15 22.03
C GLY A 41 3.80 16.00 21.19
N CYS A 42 3.32 16.82 20.25
CA CYS A 42 4.18 17.73 19.50
C CYS A 42 4.48 18.99 20.31
N ARG A 43 5.48 18.91 21.20
CA ARG A 43 6.20 20.09 21.69
C ARG A 43 7.70 19.83 21.61
N GLY A 44 8.29 20.24 20.50
CA GLY A 44 9.74 20.19 20.27
C GLY A 44 10.09 20.76 18.91
N ARG A 45 10.56 22.00 18.90
CA ARG A 45 11.10 22.68 17.71
C ARG A 45 12.44 22.05 17.35
N THR A 46 12.50 21.31 16.25
CA THR A 46 13.70 21.21 15.40
C THR A 46 13.28 21.62 14.01
N ASN A 47 13.97 22.60 13.42
CA ASN A 47 13.77 23.01 12.05
C ASN A 47 14.10 21.84 11.11
N PHE A 48 13.15 20.95 10.85
CA PHE A 48 13.21 20.04 9.72
C PHE A 48 12.74 20.81 8.49
N SER A 49 13.69 21.34 7.73
CA SER A 49 13.39 21.82 6.38
C SER A 49 13.33 20.61 5.46
N SER A 50 12.17 19.94 5.43
CA SER A 50 11.86 18.98 4.37
C SER A 50 11.74 19.77 3.07
N THR A 51 12.72 19.62 2.17
CA THR A 51 12.66 20.28 0.86
C THR A 51 11.86 19.38 -0.08
N SER A 52 10.56 19.67 -0.20
CA SER A 52 9.66 18.98 -1.12
C SER A 52 9.91 19.43 -2.56
N LEU A 53 10.04 18.47 -3.48
CA LEU A 53 10.07 18.77 -4.91
C LEU A 53 8.63 18.88 -5.42
N LEU A 54 8.26 20.09 -5.86
CA LEU A 54 6.96 20.37 -6.48
C LEU A 54 7.11 20.37 -8.00
N VAL A 55 6.49 19.41 -8.69
CA VAL A 55 6.50 19.33 -10.15
C VAL A 55 5.31 20.11 -10.72
N ASN A 56 5.46 21.43 -10.92
CA ASN A 56 4.37 22.29 -11.42
C ASN A 56 4.13 22.16 -12.92
N SER A 57 2.87 22.18 -13.35
CA SER A 57 2.45 22.19 -14.76
C SER A 57 1.97 23.58 -15.18
N ILE A 58 2.28 24.01 -16.41
CA ILE A 58 2.19 25.43 -16.85
C ILE A 58 0.73 25.96 -16.94
N GLY A 59 -0.29 25.10 -16.76
CA GLY A 59 -1.71 25.48 -16.90
C GLY A 59 -2.59 25.32 -15.66
N GLN A 60 -2.16 24.55 -14.65
CA GLN A 60 -2.89 24.34 -13.38
C GLN A 60 -1.88 24.01 -12.27
N PRO A 61 -2.13 24.42 -11.00
CA PRO A 61 -1.26 24.04 -9.89
C PRO A 61 -1.19 22.53 -9.82
N SER A 62 0.02 21.97 -9.97
CA SER A 62 0.24 20.54 -9.74
C SER A 62 -0.11 20.21 -8.30
N LEU A 63 -0.96 19.20 -8.10
CA LEU A 63 -1.21 18.67 -6.77
C LEU A 63 0.07 17.98 -6.27
N LEU A 64 0.59 18.41 -5.12
CA LEU A 64 1.64 17.68 -4.42
C LEU A 64 1.03 16.38 -3.91
N TYR A 65 1.52 15.25 -4.42
CA TYR A 65 1.08 13.93 -3.98
C TYR A 65 2.06 13.30 -2.98
N GLU A 66 3.36 13.65 -3.01
CA GLU A 66 4.36 13.07 -2.11
C GLU A 66 5.51 14.04 -1.77
N ASN A 67 6.07 13.91 -0.56
CA ASN A 67 7.26 14.62 -0.11
C ASN A 67 8.36 13.64 0.31
N VAL A 68 9.45 13.61 -0.46
CA VAL A 68 10.60 12.71 -0.20
C VAL A 68 11.74 13.49 0.45
N VAL A 69 12.28 12.95 1.55
CA VAL A 69 13.47 13.51 2.19
C VAL A 69 14.72 13.07 1.44
N VAL A 70 15.38 14.02 0.77
CA VAL A 70 16.58 13.76 -0.05
C VAL A 70 17.90 13.90 0.73
N SER A 71 17.96 14.82 1.69
CA SER A 71 19.12 15.05 2.55
C SER A 71 18.73 15.71 3.87
N GLU A 72 19.38 15.32 4.96
CA GLU A 72 19.10 15.85 6.30
C GLU A 72 19.63 17.29 6.46
N GLY A 73 18.71 18.25 6.52
CA GLY A 73 19.02 19.64 6.90
C GLY A 73 19.89 20.41 5.92
N ARG A 74 20.10 19.89 4.70
CA ARG A 74 20.91 20.52 3.66
C ARG A 74 20.04 20.95 2.48
N PRO A 75 20.28 22.15 1.93
CA PRO A 75 19.55 22.60 0.76
C PRO A 75 19.94 21.78 -0.47
N ILE A 76 18.93 21.42 -1.27
CA ILE A 76 19.12 20.80 -2.58
C ILE A 76 19.58 21.90 -3.55
N LEU A 77 20.65 21.64 -4.31
CA LEU A 77 21.14 22.52 -5.37
C LEU A 77 20.12 22.57 -6.51
N ARG A 78 20.14 23.67 -7.29
CA ARG A 78 19.18 23.88 -8.38
C ARG A 78 19.32 22.87 -9.51
N ASP A 79 20.50 22.28 -9.64
CA ASP A 79 20.79 21.28 -10.65
C ASP A 79 20.17 19.95 -10.22
N LEU A 80 19.07 19.61 -10.88
CA LEU A 80 18.41 18.32 -10.79
C LEU A 80 18.43 17.69 -12.17
N LEU A 81 18.80 16.42 -12.27
CA LEU A 81 18.93 15.74 -13.54
C LEU A 81 18.16 14.42 -13.52
N PHE A 82 17.34 14.17 -14.54
CA PHE A 82 16.76 12.85 -14.74
C PHE A 82 17.80 11.86 -15.24
N SER A 83 17.67 10.60 -14.83
CA SER A 83 18.34 9.50 -15.52
C SER A 83 17.84 9.40 -16.97
N PRO A 84 18.65 8.87 -17.92
CA PRO A 84 18.24 8.76 -19.32
C PRO A 84 16.91 8.00 -19.55
N ASP A 85 16.63 7.02 -18.70
CA ASP A 85 15.41 6.20 -18.69
C ASP A 85 14.26 6.81 -17.83
N HIS A 86 14.47 8.00 -17.28
CA HIS A 86 13.51 8.75 -16.45
C HIS A 86 12.97 7.96 -15.24
N GLN A 87 13.74 6.98 -14.75
CA GLN A 87 13.38 6.22 -13.55
C GLN A 87 13.84 6.91 -12.26
N PHE A 88 14.88 7.75 -12.36
CA PHE A 88 15.49 8.41 -11.22
C PHE A 88 15.70 9.89 -11.47
N LEU A 89 15.68 10.65 -10.38
CA LEU A 89 16.13 12.02 -10.29
C LEU A 89 17.42 12.06 -9.47
N TYR A 90 18.49 12.57 -10.06
CA TYR A 90 19.72 12.88 -9.35
C TYR A 90 19.58 14.25 -8.71
N ALA A 91 19.55 14.26 -7.38
CA ALA A 91 19.47 15.46 -6.57
C ALA A 91 20.82 15.72 -5.91
N LEU A 92 21.33 16.93 -6.08
CA LEU A 92 22.67 17.31 -5.61
C LEU A 92 22.56 18.19 -4.37
N THR A 93 23.51 17.99 -3.45
CA THR A 93 23.77 18.89 -2.32
C THR A 93 25.23 19.35 -2.39
N ASP A 94 25.65 20.20 -1.46
CA ASP A 94 27.04 20.66 -1.35
C ASP A 94 28.06 19.53 -1.10
N LYS A 95 27.63 18.36 -0.62
CA LYS A 95 28.52 17.24 -0.24
C LYS A 95 28.13 15.87 -0.78
N GLN A 96 26.96 15.72 -1.39
CA GLN A 96 26.44 14.43 -1.81
C GLN A 96 25.56 14.54 -3.05
N VAL A 97 25.60 13.50 -3.88
CA VAL A 97 24.61 13.24 -4.93
C VAL A 97 23.73 12.08 -4.46
N THR A 98 22.42 12.31 -4.42
CA THR A 98 21.43 11.30 -4.05
C THR A 98 20.61 10.93 -5.28
N ARG A 99 20.47 9.63 -5.55
CA ARG A 99 19.59 9.11 -6.60
C ARG A 99 18.22 8.82 -6.00
N VAL A 100 17.23 9.63 -6.36
CA VAL A 100 15.85 9.54 -5.87
C VAL A 100 15.00 8.85 -6.93
N PRO A 101 14.25 7.77 -6.61
CA PRO A 101 13.33 7.18 -7.58
C PRO A 101 12.20 8.17 -7.90
N VAL A 102 11.76 8.21 -9.16
CA VAL A 102 10.69 9.12 -9.60
C VAL A 102 9.33 8.73 -9.04
N GLU A 103 9.14 7.43 -8.78
CA GLU A 103 7.94 6.88 -8.16
C GLU A 103 8.32 5.85 -7.11
N SER A 104 7.40 5.60 -6.18
CA SER A 104 7.52 4.51 -5.20
C SER A 104 6.15 3.85 -5.02
N CYS A 105 5.49 3.52 -6.12
CA CYS A 105 4.14 2.95 -6.16
C CYS A 105 4.00 1.69 -5.29
N GLU A 106 5.05 0.88 -5.21
CA GLU A 106 5.08 -0.34 -4.40
C GLU A 106 4.85 -0.10 -2.90
N GLN A 107 4.92 1.15 -2.43
CA GLN A 107 4.56 1.52 -1.05
C GLN A 107 3.05 1.33 -0.75
N TYR A 108 2.20 1.31 -1.78
CA TYR A 108 0.76 1.16 -1.62
C TYR A 108 0.33 -0.31 -1.70
N SER A 109 -0.22 -0.80 -0.59
CA SER A 109 -0.53 -2.23 -0.40
C SER A 109 -1.89 -2.65 -0.96
N SER A 110 -2.75 -1.68 -1.27
CA SER A 110 -4.11 -1.92 -1.78
C SER A 110 -4.42 -1.07 -3.00
N CYS A 111 -5.34 -1.56 -3.84
CA CYS A 111 -5.82 -0.84 -5.01
C CYS A 111 -6.39 0.55 -4.65
N GLY A 112 -7.11 0.63 -3.52
CA GLY A 112 -7.69 1.89 -3.04
C GLY A 112 -6.64 2.92 -2.64
N GLU A 113 -5.61 2.51 -1.90
CA GLU A 113 -4.48 3.40 -1.54
C GLU A 113 -3.68 3.81 -2.77
N CYS A 114 -3.36 2.86 -3.64
CA CYS A 114 -2.60 3.08 -4.88
C CYS A 114 -3.24 4.16 -5.75
N LEU A 115 -4.53 4.01 -6.03
CA LEU A 115 -5.28 4.90 -6.94
C LEU A 115 -5.83 6.14 -6.22
N GLY A 116 -5.86 6.12 -4.89
CA GLY A 116 -6.19 7.26 -4.03
C GLY A 116 -4.99 8.17 -3.75
N SER A 117 -3.76 7.72 -4.01
CA SER A 117 -2.52 8.50 -3.79
C SER A 117 -2.46 9.79 -4.62
N GLY A 118 -3.08 9.78 -5.80
CA GLY A 118 -2.96 10.87 -6.77
C GLY A 118 -1.62 10.90 -7.51
N ASP A 119 -0.75 9.90 -7.33
CA ASP A 119 0.50 9.79 -8.08
C ASP A 119 0.20 9.37 -9.54
N PRO A 120 0.52 10.19 -10.55
CA PRO A 120 0.22 9.90 -11.96
C PRO A 120 1.03 8.73 -12.53
N HIS A 121 2.10 8.29 -11.86
CA HIS A 121 2.89 7.13 -12.29
C HIS A 121 2.26 5.80 -11.86
N CYS A 122 1.40 5.83 -10.84
CA CYS A 122 0.90 4.65 -10.19
C CYS A 122 -0.41 4.15 -10.79
N GLY A 123 -0.50 2.83 -10.95
CA GLY A 123 -1.73 2.12 -11.20
C GLY A 123 -1.69 0.72 -10.60
N TRP A 124 -2.82 0.05 -10.63
CA TRP A 124 -2.98 -1.26 -9.99
C TRP A 124 -2.83 -2.38 -11.02
N CYS A 125 -1.84 -3.25 -10.83
CA CYS A 125 -1.64 -4.45 -11.63
C CYS A 125 -2.46 -5.60 -11.06
N VAL A 126 -3.63 -5.84 -11.65
CA VAL A 126 -4.73 -6.59 -11.03
C VAL A 126 -4.35 -8.02 -10.65
N LEU A 127 -3.72 -8.78 -11.55
CA LEU A 127 -3.37 -10.20 -11.30
C LEU A 127 -2.10 -10.39 -10.47
N HIS A 128 -1.25 -9.36 -10.38
CA HIS A 128 -0.05 -9.38 -9.54
C HIS A 128 -0.31 -8.77 -8.15
N ASN A 129 -1.50 -8.22 -7.92
CA ASN A 129 -1.90 -7.61 -6.66
C ASN A 129 -0.90 -6.56 -6.15
N VAL A 130 -0.38 -5.73 -7.06
CA VAL A 130 0.67 -4.75 -6.75
C VAL A 130 0.41 -3.40 -7.40
N CYS A 131 0.70 -2.33 -6.67
CA CYS A 131 0.71 -0.98 -7.21
C CYS A 131 2.04 -0.73 -7.92
N SER A 132 1.98 -0.39 -9.21
CA SER A 132 3.16 -0.25 -10.05
C SER A 132 2.90 0.68 -11.23
N ARG A 133 3.95 1.01 -11.96
CA ARG A 133 3.82 1.66 -13.27
C ARG A 133 3.26 0.69 -14.31
N LYS A 134 2.60 1.23 -15.33
CA LYS A 134 2.03 0.43 -16.42
C LYS A 134 3.07 -0.43 -17.15
N ASP A 135 4.27 0.09 -17.37
CA ASP A 135 5.39 -0.62 -18.03
C ASP A 135 6.00 -1.74 -17.18
N ARG A 136 5.75 -1.76 -15.87
CA ARG A 136 6.16 -2.84 -14.96
C ARG A 136 5.08 -3.89 -14.72
N CYS A 137 3.87 -3.68 -15.24
CA CYS A 137 2.78 -4.65 -15.12
C CYS A 137 2.72 -5.55 -16.36
N GLU A 138 2.94 -6.85 -16.17
CA GLU A 138 2.91 -7.80 -17.28
C GLU A 138 1.53 -7.82 -17.97
N ARG A 139 1.54 -7.68 -19.30
CA ARG A 139 0.34 -7.67 -20.15
C ARG A 139 -0.64 -6.54 -19.81
N ALA A 140 -0.17 -5.42 -19.25
CA ALA A 140 -1.00 -4.27 -18.84
C ALA A 140 -1.96 -3.73 -19.92
N GLU A 141 -1.68 -3.95 -21.20
CA GLU A 141 -2.54 -3.53 -22.32
C GLU A 141 -3.81 -4.38 -22.48
N GLU A 142 -3.89 -5.55 -21.83
CA GLU A 142 -5.09 -6.39 -21.92
C GLU A 142 -6.23 -5.84 -21.06
N PRO A 143 -7.49 -6.10 -21.45
CA PRO A 143 -8.65 -5.61 -20.71
C PRO A 143 -8.59 -5.98 -19.23
N GLN A 144 -8.76 -4.98 -18.36
CA GLN A 144 -8.84 -5.13 -16.91
C GLN A 144 -7.58 -5.71 -16.25
N ARG A 145 -6.43 -5.78 -16.94
CA ARG A 145 -5.15 -6.19 -16.31
C ARG A 145 -4.48 -5.09 -15.52
N PHE A 146 -4.63 -3.85 -15.96
CA PHE A 146 -4.09 -2.67 -15.29
C PHE A 146 -5.17 -1.60 -15.20
N THR A 147 -5.28 -0.94 -14.05
CA THR A 147 -6.23 0.15 -13.86
C THR A 147 -5.60 1.36 -13.20
N THR A 148 -6.10 2.54 -13.57
CA THR A 148 -5.72 3.84 -13.01
C THR A 148 -6.89 4.53 -12.33
N ARG A 149 -8.02 3.83 -12.15
CA ARG A 149 -9.26 4.41 -11.59
C ARG A 149 -9.76 3.59 -10.40
N ALA A 150 -9.96 4.24 -9.26
CA ALA A 150 -10.37 3.56 -8.03
C ALA A 150 -11.71 2.79 -8.18
N GLU A 151 -12.64 3.28 -9.02
CA GLU A 151 -13.90 2.59 -9.31
C GLU A 151 -13.73 1.26 -10.08
N GLN A 152 -12.56 1.04 -10.67
CA GLN A 152 -12.19 -0.18 -11.40
C GLN A 152 -11.36 -1.16 -10.54
N CYS A 153 -11.20 -0.90 -9.23
CA CYS A 153 -10.64 -1.91 -8.34
C CYS A 153 -11.51 -3.19 -8.34
N VAL A 154 -10.86 -4.33 -8.15
CA VAL A 154 -11.52 -5.64 -8.10
C VAL A 154 -12.55 -5.65 -6.97
N ARG A 155 -13.74 -6.19 -7.25
CA ARG A 155 -14.76 -6.46 -6.24
C ARG A 155 -15.11 -7.94 -6.25
N LEU A 156 -15.14 -8.53 -5.07
CA LEU A 156 -15.45 -9.93 -4.84
C LEU A 156 -16.64 -10.03 -3.87
N SER A 157 -17.62 -10.86 -4.19
CA SER A 157 -18.67 -11.26 -3.25
C SER A 157 -18.77 -12.77 -3.20
N VAL A 158 -19.09 -13.31 -2.03
CA VAL A 158 -19.13 -14.76 -1.76
C VAL A 158 -20.50 -15.15 -1.23
N GLN A 159 -21.05 -16.26 -1.73
CA GLN A 159 -22.31 -16.84 -1.27
C GLN A 159 -22.16 -18.36 -1.03
N PRO A 160 -22.52 -18.88 0.16
CA PRO A 160 -22.88 -18.14 1.36
C PRO A 160 -21.68 -17.40 1.98
N LEU A 161 -21.96 -16.29 2.68
CA LEU A 161 -20.92 -15.53 3.39
C LEU A 161 -20.45 -16.27 4.65
N ASN A 162 -21.35 -16.99 5.31
CA ASN A 162 -21.06 -17.70 6.55
C ASN A 162 -21.30 -19.20 6.34
N VAL A 163 -20.35 -20.01 6.81
CA VAL A 163 -20.42 -21.47 6.80
C VAL A 163 -20.11 -21.99 8.20
N SER A 164 -20.91 -22.94 8.69
CA SER A 164 -20.68 -23.55 10.00
C SER A 164 -19.40 -24.39 9.99
N VAL A 165 -18.61 -24.33 11.06
CA VAL A 165 -17.38 -25.13 11.22
C VAL A 165 -17.62 -26.65 11.21
N THR A 166 -18.88 -27.07 11.43
CA THR A 166 -19.30 -28.48 11.36
C THR A 166 -19.61 -28.96 9.94
N MET A 167 -19.73 -28.03 8.99
CA MET A 167 -19.98 -28.36 7.58
C MET A 167 -18.65 -28.60 6.85
N SER A 168 -18.69 -29.44 5.82
CA SER A 168 -17.52 -29.84 5.02
C SER A 168 -17.84 -29.64 3.55
N GLU A 169 -16.87 -29.15 2.77
CA GLU A 169 -16.95 -29.11 1.29
C GLU A 169 -18.23 -28.40 0.79
N VAL A 170 -18.60 -27.30 1.44
CA VAL A 170 -19.74 -26.48 1.05
C VAL A 170 -19.41 -25.72 -0.22
N GLN A 171 -20.30 -25.78 -1.21
CA GLN A 171 -20.12 -25.03 -2.45
C GLN A 171 -20.28 -23.52 -2.20
N LEU A 172 -19.20 -22.79 -2.49
CA LEU A 172 -19.14 -21.33 -2.48
C LEU A 172 -19.24 -20.80 -3.91
N ILE A 173 -20.05 -19.77 -4.08
CA ILE A 173 -20.22 -19.06 -5.35
C ILE A 173 -19.62 -17.67 -5.19
N LEU A 174 -18.59 -17.38 -5.97
CA LEU A 174 -17.90 -16.11 -5.97
C LEU A 174 -18.31 -15.30 -7.21
N GLN A 175 -18.74 -14.06 -7.00
CA GLN A 175 -19.01 -13.10 -8.07
C GLN A 175 -17.90 -12.06 -8.08
N THR A 176 -17.28 -11.89 -9.24
CA THR A 176 -16.16 -10.99 -9.46
C THR A 176 -16.56 -9.84 -10.38
N GLN A 177 -16.12 -8.63 -10.07
CA GLN A 177 -16.22 -7.46 -10.95
C GLN A 177 -14.84 -6.86 -11.15
N ASN A 178 -14.62 -6.24 -12.32
CA ASN A 178 -13.36 -5.61 -12.71
C ASN A 178 -12.15 -6.56 -12.72
N VAL A 179 -12.38 -7.84 -12.99
CA VAL A 179 -11.32 -8.85 -13.12
C VAL A 179 -11.00 -9.11 -14.59
N PRO A 180 -9.72 -9.30 -14.95
CA PRO A 180 -9.35 -9.74 -16.29
C PRO A 180 -9.76 -11.19 -16.55
N SER A 181 -9.49 -11.68 -17.76
CA SER A 181 -9.77 -13.07 -18.12
C SER A 181 -9.11 -14.06 -17.16
N LEU A 182 -9.94 -14.91 -16.54
CA LEU A 182 -9.53 -15.97 -15.61
C LEU A 182 -9.39 -17.34 -16.31
N ALA A 183 -9.35 -17.37 -17.64
CA ALA A 183 -9.34 -18.62 -18.41
C ALA A 183 -8.12 -19.54 -18.14
N ALA A 184 -7.05 -19.01 -17.54
CA ALA A 184 -5.89 -19.79 -17.11
C ALA A 184 -6.18 -20.68 -15.89
N GLY A 185 -7.33 -20.51 -15.24
CA GLY A 185 -7.69 -21.18 -14.00
C GLY A 185 -7.53 -20.27 -12.78
N VAL A 186 -8.20 -20.64 -11.70
CA VAL A 186 -8.14 -19.94 -10.41
C VAL A 186 -8.20 -20.97 -9.29
N ASN A 187 -7.59 -20.63 -8.17
CA ASN A 187 -7.72 -21.36 -6.93
C ASN A 187 -8.37 -20.46 -5.87
N CYS A 188 -9.08 -21.08 -4.94
CA CYS A 188 -9.60 -20.44 -3.74
C CYS A 188 -8.72 -20.81 -2.55
N SER A 189 -7.98 -19.84 -2.04
CA SER A 189 -7.23 -19.95 -0.79
C SER A 189 -8.10 -19.48 0.38
N PHE A 190 -8.11 -20.28 1.45
CA PHE A 190 -8.71 -19.95 2.73
C PHE A 190 -7.59 -19.60 3.70
N GLU A 191 -7.27 -18.30 3.75
CA GLU A 191 -6.03 -17.77 4.34
C GLU A 191 -4.80 -18.54 3.80
N ASP A 192 -3.82 -18.81 4.65
CA ASP A 192 -2.59 -19.53 4.29
C ASP A 192 -2.68 -21.05 4.59
N PHE A 193 -3.88 -21.56 4.89
CA PHE A 193 -4.05 -22.93 5.38
C PHE A 193 -4.44 -23.94 4.29
N VAL A 194 -5.43 -23.60 3.45
CA VAL A 194 -6.02 -24.55 2.49
C VAL A 194 -6.27 -23.86 1.17
N GLU A 195 -5.86 -24.52 0.09
CA GLU A 195 -6.15 -24.10 -1.27
C GLU A 195 -7.00 -25.16 -1.98
N THR A 196 -8.03 -24.71 -2.69
CA THR A 196 -8.95 -25.56 -3.45
C THR A 196 -9.04 -25.09 -4.89
N GLU A 197 -9.23 -26.02 -5.82
CA GLU A 197 -9.42 -25.69 -7.24
C GLU A 197 -10.73 -24.93 -7.45
N GLY A 198 -10.66 -23.78 -8.11
CA GLY A 198 -11.82 -22.97 -8.47
C GLY A 198 -12.29 -23.25 -9.89
N ARG A 199 -13.56 -23.60 -10.04
CA ARG A 199 -14.18 -23.85 -11.34
C ARG A 199 -14.89 -22.61 -11.86
N ILE A 200 -14.63 -22.23 -13.10
CA ILE A 200 -15.21 -21.03 -13.71
C ILE A 200 -16.38 -21.44 -14.60
N TYR A 201 -17.57 -20.92 -14.33
CA TYR A 201 -18.75 -21.14 -15.16
C TYR A 201 -19.67 -19.93 -15.16
N GLY A 202 -20.07 -19.45 -16.34
CA GLY A 202 -21.00 -18.33 -16.48
C GLY A 202 -20.54 -17.01 -15.81
N GLY A 203 -19.24 -16.74 -15.81
CA GLY A 203 -18.66 -15.53 -15.18
C GLY A 203 -18.63 -15.57 -13.65
N ARG A 204 -18.83 -16.75 -13.04
CA ARG A 204 -18.72 -16.98 -11.60
C ARG A 204 -17.65 -18.03 -11.32
N VAL A 205 -17.05 -17.93 -10.14
CA VAL A 205 -16.09 -18.94 -9.64
C VAL A 205 -16.80 -19.79 -8.60
N PHE A 206 -16.64 -21.11 -8.70
CA PHE A 206 -17.21 -22.09 -7.80
C PHE A 206 -16.07 -22.80 -7.07
N CYS A 207 -16.09 -22.73 -5.74
CA CYS A 207 -15.09 -23.36 -4.89
C CYS A 207 -15.77 -24.22 -3.82
N LEU A 208 -15.03 -25.14 -3.21
CA LEU A 208 -15.50 -25.90 -2.06
C LEU A 208 -14.84 -25.34 -0.80
N SER A 209 -15.60 -25.18 0.27
CA SER A 209 -15.03 -24.84 1.58
C SER A 209 -14.07 -25.96 2.04
N PRO A 210 -13.09 -25.65 2.91
CA PRO A 210 -12.21 -26.67 3.46
C PRO A 210 -12.99 -27.82 4.13
N ALA A 211 -12.42 -29.02 4.12
CA ALA A 211 -12.96 -30.12 4.88
C ALA A 211 -12.82 -29.86 6.39
N THR A 212 -13.75 -30.36 7.21
CA THR A 212 -13.79 -30.12 8.68
C THR A 212 -12.46 -30.37 9.40
N LYS A 213 -11.69 -31.38 8.97
CA LYS A 213 -10.34 -31.70 9.49
C LYS A 213 -9.33 -30.55 9.33
N PHE A 214 -9.55 -29.64 8.39
CA PHE A 214 -8.71 -28.47 8.12
C PHE A 214 -9.33 -27.16 8.60
N VAL A 215 -10.55 -27.18 9.15
CA VAL A 215 -11.21 -25.99 9.72
C VAL A 215 -10.75 -25.73 11.16
N ALA A 216 -10.52 -26.78 11.95
CA ALA A 216 -10.09 -26.64 13.35
C ALA A 216 -8.75 -25.90 13.55
N PRO A 217 -7.74 -26.00 12.65
CA PRO A 217 -6.56 -25.13 12.69
C PRO A 217 -6.87 -23.65 12.48
N ILE A 218 -7.84 -23.31 11.62
CA ILE A 218 -8.21 -21.91 11.27
C ILE A 218 -8.83 -21.20 12.48
N THR A 219 -9.67 -21.90 13.25
CA THR A 219 -10.36 -21.32 14.42
C THR A 219 -9.54 -21.32 15.70
N ARG A 220 -8.39 -22.01 15.74
CA ARG A 220 -7.63 -22.23 16.99
C ARG A 220 -6.82 -21.03 17.47
N ASP A 221 -6.51 -20.08 16.59
CA ASP A 221 -5.72 -18.88 16.90
C ASP A 221 -6.60 -17.63 17.15
N GLN A 222 -7.92 -17.79 17.30
CA GLN A 222 -8.89 -16.68 17.45
C GLN A 222 -9.68 -16.69 18.79
N ASP A 223 -9.29 -17.49 19.78
CA ASP A 223 -9.88 -17.51 21.14
C ASP A 223 -9.03 -16.77 22.20
#